data_AF-A0A8J7F388-F1
#
_entry.id   AF-A0A8J7F388-F1
#
_cell.length_a   1.000
_cell.length_b   1.000
_cell.length_c   1.000
_cell.angle_alpha   90.00
_cell.angle_beta   90.00
_cell.angle_gamma   90.00
#
_symmetry.space_group_name_H-M   'P 1'
#
loop_
_entity.id
_entity.type
_entity.pdbx_description
1 polymer ?
#
loop_
_entity_poly.entity_id
_entity_poly.type
_entity_poly.pdbx_seq_one_letter_code
_entity_poly.pdbx_strand_id
1 'polypeptide(L)'
;MIGNNSINSGFGLEVIAEAGAKNAGAISAADLSDKTNINISGIDNKGSISTNKGRDIVRGTATAKIAAVAQTVSEAIAYADDLDTNAIAATFANIDINAIANGINNSGKINTGKGNDSVDAENESSVAAVATATADATAIVKGIAQAPMDESLTAFAAAIAQSLANATIIATGLNNSGGELFTAKGKDTITATATSDSATFAEASTSAFSAATPENQALALAVAEAVAKSQDKAIAIDNSKGIIDTGEGADTIRATANGADKAIAIENTNGTIQTGKGSDTIQADATGLESYGIFGGTIETGDGADKVEASSFGGGVNINMGDGKDFVEGFGNATVNGGKGFDILSLGFLKIDDFNISLGASNNNEVNFERDGIIMSTQNFEQFNFGNGNTIFTYDELVATV
;
A
#
# COMPACT_ATOMS: atom_id res chain seq x y z
N MET A 1 -19.29 9.99 10.00
CA MET A 1 -19.22 9.34 8.67
C MET A 1 -19.33 10.44 7.62
N ILE A 2 -18.29 10.66 6.83
CA ILE A 2 -18.26 11.66 5.76
C ILE A 2 -17.50 11.01 4.61
N GLY A 3 -18.19 10.43 3.62
CA GLY A 3 -17.54 9.87 2.42
C GLY A 3 -17.36 8.35 2.42
N ASN A 4 -18.14 7.68 1.57
CA ASN A 4 -17.88 6.32 1.12
C ASN A 4 -18.17 6.30 -0.38
N ASN A 5 -17.16 6.02 -1.20
CA ASN A 5 -17.26 5.96 -2.65
C ASN A 5 -16.78 4.61 -3.16
N SER A 6 -17.60 3.93 -3.95
CA SER A 6 -17.24 2.70 -4.65
C SER A 6 -17.60 2.85 -6.11
N ILE A 7 -16.64 2.58 -6.98
CA ILE A 7 -16.85 2.52 -8.43
C ILE A 7 -16.36 1.15 -8.91
N ASN A 8 -17.30 0.36 -9.40
CA ASN A 8 -17.04 -0.79 -10.24
C ASN A 8 -17.16 -0.30 -11.69
N SER A 9 -16.05 -0.16 -12.41
CA SER A 9 -16.08 0.08 -13.85
C SER A 9 -15.90 -1.25 -14.57
N GLY A 10 -16.70 -1.46 -15.62
CA GLY A 10 -16.33 -2.43 -16.63
C GLY A 10 -15.02 -2.00 -17.31
N PHE A 11 -14.21 -2.96 -17.72
CA PHE A 11 -13.25 -2.70 -18.80
C PHE A 11 -13.98 -2.00 -19.96
N GLY A 12 -13.34 -1.02 -20.63
CA GLY A 12 -13.95 -0.19 -21.68
C GLY A 12 -14.57 -0.95 -22.88
N LEU A 13 -14.41 -2.28 -22.93
CA LEU A 13 -15.06 -3.25 -23.83
C LEU A 13 -16.56 -2.99 -24.06
N GLU A 14 -17.32 -2.46 -23.09
CA GLU A 14 -18.74 -2.14 -23.30
C GLU A 14 -18.95 -1.10 -24.42
N VAL A 15 -18.02 -0.15 -24.58
CA VAL A 15 -18.03 0.81 -25.70
C VAL A 15 -17.80 0.11 -27.02
N ILE A 16 -17.01 -0.96 -27.02
CA ILE A 16 -16.64 -1.71 -28.24
C ILE A 16 -17.82 -2.53 -28.72
N ALA A 17 -18.53 -3.20 -27.81
CA ALA A 17 -19.80 -3.85 -28.12
C ALA A 17 -20.86 -2.84 -28.64
N GLU A 18 -20.97 -1.65 -28.01
CA GLU A 18 -21.95 -0.64 -28.43
C GLU A 18 -21.60 0.07 -29.75
N ALA A 19 -20.31 0.30 -30.02
CA ALA A 19 -19.83 0.94 -31.25
C ALA A 19 -19.81 -0.04 -32.44
N GLY A 20 -19.45 -1.31 -32.21
CA GLY A 20 -19.57 -2.37 -33.21
C GLY A 20 -21.01 -2.51 -33.74
N ALA A 21 -21.99 -2.35 -32.86
CA ALA A 21 -23.42 -2.36 -33.22
C ALA A 21 -23.90 -1.13 -34.03
N LYS A 22 -23.09 -0.08 -34.23
CA LYS A 22 -23.52 1.22 -34.79
C LYS A 22 -22.86 1.62 -36.12
N ASN A 23 -22.18 0.68 -36.80
CA ASN A 23 -21.26 0.87 -37.93
C ASN A 23 -19.97 1.63 -37.55
N ALA A 24 -18.83 0.98 -37.80
CA ALA A 24 -17.52 1.38 -37.34
C ALA A 24 -16.99 2.68 -38.01
N GLY A 25 -17.22 3.80 -37.33
CA GLY A 25 -16.15 4.79 -37.19
C GLY A 25 -15.10 4.23 -36.23
N ALA A 26 -13.81 4.52 -36.46
CA ALA A 26 -12.75 4.09 -35.55
C ALA A 26 -13.03 4.60 -34.13
N ILE A 27 -13.18 3.69 -33.17
CA ILE A 27 -13.24 4.02 -31.74
C ILE A 27 -11.89 4.66 -31.40
N SER A 28 -11.87 5.89 -30.90
CA SER A 28 -10.60 6.48 -30.53
C SER A 28 -10.10 5.84 -29.24
N ALA A 29 -8.79 5.64 -29.11
CA ALA A 29 -8.21 5.12 -27.87
C ALA A 29 -8.54 6.02 -26.66
N ALA A 30 -8.79 7.32 -26.90
CA ALA A 30 -9.24 8.27 -25.90
C ALA A 30 -10.64 7.94 -25.32
N ASP A 31 -11.58 7.46 -26.14
CA ASP A 31 -12.92 7.06 -25.68
C ASP A 31 -12.88 5.82 -24.76
N LEU A 32 -11.80 5.04 -24.82
CA LEU A 32 -11.56 3.85 -24.00
C LEU A 32 -10.75 4.17 -22.74
N SER A 33 -9.70 5.00 -22.84
CA SER A 33 -8.86 5.40 -21.69
C SER A 33 -9.67 6.08 -20.59
N ASP A 34 -10.66 6.90 -20.95
CA ASP A 34 -11.53 7.59 -19.98
C ASP A 34 -12.40 6.63 -19.15
N LYS A 35 -12.56 5.36 -19.59
CA LYS A 35 -13.34 4.33 -18.88
C LYS A 35 -12.48 3.32 -18.11
N THR A 36 -11.20 3.20 -18.45
CA THR A 36 -10.23 2.33 -17.77
C THR A 36 -9.39 3.06 -16.72
N ASN A 37 -9.61 4.37 -16.55
CA ASN A 37 -9.02 5.19 -15.50
C ASN A 37 -10.04 5.47 -14.38
N ILE A 38 -10.07 4.60 -13.37
CA ILE A 38 -10.81 4.86 -12.12
C ILE A 38 -9.88 5.58 -11.15
N ASN A 39 -10.20 6.82 -10.80
CA ASN A 39 -9.62 7.48 -9.62
C ASN A 39 -10.76 7.89 -8.69
N ILE A 40 -10.77 7.34 -7.48
CA ILE A 40 -11.75 7.66 -6.45
C ILE A 40 -11.08 8.08 -5.15
N SER A 41 -11.80 8.87 -4.37
CA SER A 41 -11.46 9.14 -2.99
C SER A 41 -12.71 9.01 -2.12
N GLY A 42 -12.60 8.38 -0.94
CA GLY A 42 -13.68 8.36 0.04
C GLY A 42 -13.95 9.77 0.57
N ILE A 43 -12.87 10.44 1.01
CA ILE A 43 -12.80 11.89 1.26
C ILE A 43 -11.75 12.49 0.31
N ASP A 44 -12.04 13.64 -0.30
CA ASP A 44 -11.07 14.48 -1.01
C ASP A 44 -11.00 15.87 -0.33
N ASN A 45 -10.12 16.02 0.66
CA ASN A 45 -9.93 17.26 1.40
C ASN A 45 -8.80 18.09 0.79
N LYS A 46 -9.20 19.13 0.06
CA LYS A 46 -8.31 20.19 -0.45
C LYS A 46 -8.35 21.47 0.39
N GLY A 47 -9.04 21.45 1.54
CA GLY A 47 -9.30 22.61 2.38
C GLY A 47 -8.96 22.33 3.83
N SER A 48 -9.93 22.53 4.73
CA SER A 48 -9.80 22.16 6.14
C SER A 48 -11.01 21.37 6.60
N ILE A 49 -10.76 20.19 7.17
CA ILE A 49 -11.71 19.47 8.03
C ILE A 49 -11.33 19.81 9.46
N SER A 50 -12.27 20.32 10.24
CA SER A 50 -12.09 20.59 11.66
C SER A 50 -13.29 20.08 12.42
N THR A 51 -13.05 19.19 13.38
CA THR A 51 -14.08 18.74 14.33
C THR A 51 -13.91 19.49 15.66
N ASN A 52 -14.70 19.19 16.70
CA ASN A 52 -14.88 20.10 17.83
C ASN A 52 -14.25 19.62 19.15
N LYS A 53 -15.05 19.13 20.09
CA LYS A 53 -14.59 18.50 21.32
C LYS A 53 -15.45 17.27 21.57
N GLY A 54 -14.84 16.09 21.64
CA GLY A 54 -15.55 14.93 22.13
C GLY A 54 -14.91 13.62 21.72
N ARG A 55 -15.54 12.99 20.71
CA ARG A 55 -15.10 11.75 20.07
C ARG A 55 -15.52 11.82 18.61
N ASP A 56 -14.75 12.56 17.82
CA ASP A 56 -15.11 12.95 16.46
C ASP A 56 -14.61 11.98 15.35
N ILE A 57 -15.45 11.76 14.32
CA ILE A 57 -15.28 10.65 13.35
C ILE A 57 -15.18 11.13 11.87
N VAL A 58 -13.95 11.32 11.36
CA VAL A 58 -13.58 11.64 9.95
C VAL A 58 -13.17 10.37 9.18
N ARG A 59 -14.14 9.61 8.65
CA ARG A 59 -13.90 8.32 7.94
C ARG A 59 -14.05 8.44 6.44
N GLY A 60 -13.05 7.99 5.68
CA GLY A 60 -13.14 7.78 4.24
C GLY A 60 -12.96 6.32 3.83
N THR A 61 -13.77 5.86 2.87
CA THR A 61 -13.64 4.51 2.28
C THR A 61 -13.72 4.60 0.76
N ALA A 62 -12.82 3.90 0.08
CA ALA A 62 -12.72 3.84 -1.38
C ALA A 62 -12.53 2.40 -1.87
N THR A 63 -13.34 1.98 -2.85
CA THR A 63 -13.16 0.71 -3.57
C THR A 63 -13.18 0.95 -5.08
N ALA A 64 -12.01 0.85 -5.72
CA ALA A 64 -11.83 0.96 -7.17
C ALA A 64 -11.68 -0.45 -7.75
N LYS A 65 -12.67 -0.90 -8.52
CA LYS A 65 -12.60 -2.19 -9.20
C LYS A 65 -12.73 -2.01 -10.71
N ILE A 66 -11.69 -2.41 -11.44
CA ILE A 66 -11.75 -2.62 -12.88
C ILE A 66 -11.95 -4.11 -13.11
N ALA A 67 -13.05 -4.48 -13.74
CA ALA A 67 -13.31 -5.88 -14.09
C ALA A 67 -13.83 -6.01 -15.52
N ALA A 68 -13.34 -7.01 -16.23
CA ALA A 68 -14.00 -7.43 -17.47
C ALA A 68 -15.18 -8.35 -17.14
N VAL A 69 -16.26 -8.27 -17.93
CA VAL A 69 -17.37 -9.24 -17.88
C VAL A 69 -17.22 -10.17 -19.09
N ALA A 70 -17.41 -11.48 -18.87
CA ALA A 70 -17.12 -12.51 -19.88
C ALA A 70 -17.90 -12.30 -21.19
N GLN A 71 -19.16 -11.87 -21.10
CA GLN A 71 -19.97 -11.50 -22.25
C GLN A 71 -19.30 -10.41 -23.10
N THR A 72 -18.86 -9.32 -22.49
CA THR A 72 -18.24 -8.18 -23.18
C THR A 72 -16.90 -8.54 -23.83
N VAL A 73 -16.17 -9.48 -23.24
CA VAL A 73 -14.95 -10.05 -23.86
C VAL A 73 -15.32 -10.90 -25.08
N SER A 74 -16.27 -11.82 -24.96
CA SER A 74 -16.71 -12.66 -26.08
C SER A 74 -17.29 -11.85 -27.23
N GLU A 75 -18.03 -10.78 -26.94
CA GLU A 75 -18.51 -9.83 -27.94
C GLU A 75 -17.34 -9.09 -28.61
N ALA A 76 -16.37 -8.58 -27.85
CA ALA A 76 -15.20 -7.90 -28.40
C ALA A 76 -14.31 -8.81 -29.26
N ILE A 77 -14.19 -10.09 -28.91
CA ILE A 77 -13.50 -11.11 -29.73
C ILE A 77 -14.30 -11.37 -31.01
N ALA A 78 -15.62 -11.59 -30.93
CA ALA A 78 -16.44 -11.83 -32.12
C ALA A 78 -16.47 -10.65 -33.11
N TYR A 79 -16.37 -9.40 -32.61
CA TYR A 79 -16.19 -8.21 -33.46
C TYR A 79 -14.76 -8.03 -33.97
N ALA A 80 -13.76 -8.71 -33.40
CA ALA A 80 -12.38 -8.65 -33.87
C ALA A 80 -12.21 -9.33 -35.24
N ASP A 81 -13.02 -10.34 -35.52
CA ASP A 81 -13.03 -11.08 -36.80
C ASP A 81 -13.46 -10.20 -37.99
N ASP A 82 -14.27 -9.16 -37.72
CA ASP A 82 -14.82 -8.23 -38.72
C ASP A 82 -13.96 -6.96 -38.93
N LEU A 83 -12.85 -6.78 -38.18
CA LEU A 83 -12.05 -5.55 -38.11
C LEU A 83 -10.57 -5.79 -38.45
N ASP A 84 -9.84 -4.72 -38.79
CA ASP A 84 -8.38 -4.79 -39.03
C ASP A 84 -7.65 -5.12 -37.72
N THR A 85 -7.04 -6.31 -37.66
CA THR A 85 -6.30 -6.82 -36.50
C THR A 85 -5.20 -5.87 -36.01
N ASN A 86 -4.59 -5.09 -36.90
CA ASN A 86 -3.60 -4.07 -36.54
C ASN A 86 -4.26 -2.88 -35.83
N ALA A 87 -5.45 -2.46 -36.26
CA ALA A 87 -6.21 -1.38 -35.64
C ALA A 87 -6.71 -1.78 -34.25
N ILE A 88 -7.17 -3.04 -34.10
CA ILE A 88 -7.53 -3.63 -32.81
C ILE A 88 -6.31 -3.62 -31.88
N ALA A 89 -5.21 -4.23 -32.32
CA ALA A 89 -4.02 -4.36 -31.49
C ALA A 89 -3.47 -2.98 -31.06
N ALA A 90 -3.41 -2.02 -31.99
CA ALA A 90 -3.00 -0.65 -31.69
C ALA A 90 -3.98 0.09 -30.78
N THR A 91 -5.28 -0.18 -30.86
CA THR A 91 -6.27 0.45 -29.96
C THR A 91 -6.13 -0.12 -28.55
N PHE A 92 -6.08 -1.45 -28.41
CA PHE A 92 -6.01 -2.10 -27.10
C PHE A 92 -4.68 -1.88 -26.39
N ALA A 93 -3.55 -1.98 -27.09
CA ALA A 93 -2.20 -1.86 -26.51
C ALA A 93 -1.87 -0.46 -25.94
N ASN A 94 -2.69 0.54 -26.24
CA ASN A 94 -2.60 1.92 -25.74
C ASN A 94 -3.68 2.25 -24.69
N ILE A 95 -4.40 1.25 -24.17
CA ILE A 95 -5.35 1.45 -23.07
C ILE A 95 -4.58 1.48 -21.75
N ASP A 96 -4.43 2.67 -21.18
CA ASP A 96 -3.97 2.83 -19.80
C ASP A 96 -5.06 2.32 -18.84
N ILE A 97 -4.70 1.35 -18.00
CA ILE A 97 -5.60 0.75 -17.01
C ILE A 97 -5.15 1.22 -15.63
N ASN A 98 -5.85 2.18 -15.05
CA ASN A 98 -5.51 2.78 -13.76
C ASN A 98 -6.64 2.56 -12.75
N ALA A 99 -6.42 1.72 -11.74
CA ALA A 99 -7.33 1.53 -10.61
C ALA A 99 -6.74 2.21 -9.36
N ILE A 100 -7.16 3.44 -9.09
CA ILE A 100 -6.64 4.26 -7.99
C ILE A 100 -7.75 4.48 -6.95
N ALA A 101 -7.53 3.98 -5.73
CA ALA A 101 -8.42 4.16 -4.58
C ALA A 101 -7.70 4.90 -3.46
N ASN A 102 -8.23 6.06 -3.04
CA ASN A 102 -7.78 6.78 -1.86
C ASN A 102 -8.84 6.72 -0.76
N GLY A 103 -8.59 6.10 0.39
CA GLY A 103 -9.56 6.09 1.50
C GLY A 103 -9.88 7.53 1.94
N ILE A 104 -8.84 8.28 2.29
CA ILE A 104 -8.84 9.72 2.51
C ILE A 104 -7.70 10.32 1.67
N ASN A 105 -8.01 11.27 0.80
CA ASN A 105 -7.05 12.13 0.13
C ASN A 105 -7.04 13.50 0.82
N ASN A 106 -5.98 13.82 1.57
CA ASN A 106 -5.79 15.05 2.31
C ASN A 106 -4.59 15.84 1.76
N SER A 107 -4.85 16.78 0.85
CA SER A 107 -3.88 17.80 0.43
C SER A 107 -4.07 19.13 1.17
N GLY A 108 -4.73 19.08 2.33
CA GLY A 108 -5.10 20.23 3.14
C GLY A 108 -4.86 19.93 4.62
N LYS A 109 -5.72 20.46 5.49
CA LYS A 109 -5.62 20.28 6.95
C LYS A 109 -6.76 19.40 7.47
N ILE A 110 -6.43 18.38 8.26
CA ILE A 110 -7.38 17.69 9.15
C ILE A 110 -7.00 18.05 10.58
N ASN A 111 -7.98 18.45 11.39
CA ASN A 111 -7.81 18.71 12.82
C ASN A 111 -8.98 18.08 13.58
N THR A 112 -8.73 17.06 14.41
CA THR A 112 -9.82 16.34 15.09
C THR A 112 -10.24 16.93 16.44
N GLY A 113 -9.54 17.95 16.96
CA GLY A 113 -10.07 18.84 18.00
C GLY A 113 -9.45 18.70 19.39
N LYS A 114 -10.22 18.19 20.36
CA LYS A 114 -9.81 17.91 21.76
C LYS A 114 -10.81 16.94 22.41
N GLY A 115 -10.32 15.78 22.81
CA GLY A 115 -11.13 14.63 23.16
C GLY A 115 -10.39 13.36 22.73
N ASN A 116 -11.04 12.21 22.82
CA ASN A 116 -10.45 10.99 22.25
C ASN A 116 -10.93 10.92 20.79
N ASP A 117 -10.24 11.66 19.91
CA ASP A 117 -10.76 12.20 18.65
C ASP A 117 -10.21 11.48 17.42
N SER A 118 -11.07 10.65 16.83
CA SER A 118 -10.69 9.30 16.44
C SER A 118 -11.92 8.53 15.85
N VAL A 119 -11.76 7.68 14.82
CA VAL A 119 -12.79 7.29 13.81
C VAL A 119 -13.25 5.79 13.59
N ASP A 120 -12.53 4.70 13.94
CA ASP A 120 -12.38 3.45 13.12
C ASP A 120 -13.48 2.39 12.99
N ALA A 121 -13.26 1.53 11.99
CA ALA A 121 -13.96 0.31 11.64
C ALA A 121 -13.58 -0.93 12.48
N GLU A 122 -13.47 -0.82 13.81
CA GLU A 122 -14.20 -1.68 14.76
C GLU A 122 -13.95 -1.32 16.24
N ASN A 123 -14.91 -0.60 16.82
CA ASN A 123 -15.05 -0.25 18.25
C ASN A 123 -14.02 0.68 18.89
N GLU A 124 -14.54 1.80 19.38
CA GLU A 124 -13.84 2.95 19.96
C GLU A 124 -12.92 3.68 18.96
N SER A 125 -13.40 4.87 18.60
CA SER A 125 -12.70 6.01 18.00
C SER A 125 -11.20 5.74 17.61
N SER A 126 -10.89 5.61 16.31
CA SER A 126 -9.53 5.50 15.67
C SER A 126 -9.39 6.06 14.18
N VAL A 127 -8.59 7.09 13.83
CA VAL A 127 -8.68 7.91 12.56
C VAL A 127 -8.49 7.16 11.23
N ALA A 128 -9.56 6.94 10.45
CA ALA A 128 -9.68 5.75 9.59
C ALA A 128 -9.85 5.99 8.08
N ALA A 129 -9.00 5.32 7.31
CA ALA A 129 -9.01 5.36 5.86
C ALA A 129 -8.78 3.97 5.24
N VAL A 130 -9.76 3.47 4.48
CA VAL A 130 -9.71 2.14 3.83
C VAL A 130 -9.74 2.31 2.33
N ALA A 131 -8.74 1.74 1.65
CA ALA A 131 -8.66 1.68 0.19
C ALA A 131 -8.52 0.25 -0.30
N THR A 132 -9.33 -0.10 -1.30
CA THR A 132 -9.20 -1.35 -2.06
C THR A 132 -9.12 -1.03 -3.54
N ALA A 133 -8.06 -1.49 -4.20
CA ALA A 133 -7.87 -1.36 -5.64
C ALA A 133 -7.69 -2.76 -6.25
N THR A 134 -8.47 -3.11 -7.27
CA THR A 134 -8.45 -4.46 -7.86
C THR A 134 -8.64 -4.41 -9.37
N ALA A 135 -7.82 -5.16 -10.11
CA ALA A 135 -8.01 -5.45 -11.53
C ALA A 135 -8.33 -6.93 -11.74
N ASP A 136 -9.49 -7.23 -12.32
CA ASP A 136 -9.98 -8.60 -12.55
C ASP A 136 -10.14 -8.88 -14.05
N ALA A 137 -9.16 -9.60 -14.60
CA ALA A 137 -9.14 -10.07 -15.99
C ALA A 137 -9.70 -11.49 -16.17
N THR A 138 -10.38 -12.07 -15.17
CA THR A 138 -10.83 -13.48 -15.19
C THR A 138 -11.72 -13.79 -16.39
N ALA A 139 -12.57 -12.83 -16.75
CA ALA A 139 -13.41 -12.85 -17.94
C ALA A 139 -12.61 -12.88 -19.24
N ILE A 140 -11.49 -12.14 -19.32
CA ILE A 140 -10.62 -12.06 -20.50
C ILE A 140 -9.98 -13.42 -20.74
N VAL A 141 -9.35 -13.96 -19.70
CA VAL A 141 -8.68 -15.27 -19.72
C VAL A 141 -9.66 -16.38 -20.11
N LYS A 142 -10.89 -16.36 -19.58
CA LYS A 142 -11.96 -17.32 -19.95
C LYS A 142 -12.44 -17.15 -21.38
N GLY A 143 -12.61 -15.91 -21.86
CA GLY A 143 -13.00 -15.62 -23.24
C GLY A 143 -11.97 -16.14 -24.24
N ILE A 144 -10.68 -15.87 -24.02
CA ILE A 144 -9.58 -16.36 -24.85
C ILE A 144 -9.50 -17.89 -24.82
N ALA A 145 -9.65 -18.52 -23.65
CA ALA A 145 -9.65 -19.97 -23.53
C ALA A 145 -10.75 -20.65 -24.38
N GLN A 146 -11.91 -20.00 -24.53
CA GLN A 146 -13.11 -20.56 -25.17
C GLN A 146 -13.33 -20.11 -26.64
N ALA A 147 -12.61 -19.09 -27.11
CA ALA A 147 -12.73 -18.57 -28.46
C ALA A 147 -12.19 -19.53 -29.53
N PRO A 148 -12.69 -19.51 -30.77
CA PRO A 148 -12.00 -20.14 -31.90
C PRO A 148 -10.63 -19.49 -32.11
N MET A 149 -9.65 -20.27 -32.57
CA MET A 149 -8.27 -19.80 -32.73
C MET A 149 -8.01 -19.22 -34.13
N ASP A 150 -7.56 -17.97 -34.17
CA ASP A 150 -7.18 -17.25 -35.40
C ASP A 150 -6.17 -16.12 -35.11
N GLU A 151 -5.83 -15.34 -36.16
CA GLU A 151 -4.91 -14.20 -36.07
C GLU A 151 -5.50 -13.01 -35.29
N SER A 152 -6.83 -12.84 -35.30
CA SER A 152 -7.55 -11.75 -34.60
C SER A 152 -7.52 -11.96 -33.09
N LEU A 153 -7.84 -13.17 -32.62
CA LEU A 153 -7.71 -13.57 -31.23
C LEU A 153 -6.26 -13.43 -30.73
N THR A 154 -5.30 -13.85 -31.56
CA THR A 154 -3.86 -13.74 -31.23
C THR A 154 -3.44 -12.28 -31.06
N ALA A 155 -3.83 -11.40 -31.99
CA ALA A 155 -3.54 -9.96 -31.93
C ALA A 155 -4.22 -9.28 -30.73
N PHE A 156 -5.49 -9.60 -30.47
CA PHE A 156 -6.25 -9.12 -29.32
C PHE A 156 -5.61 -9.55 -28.00
N ALA A 157 -5.29 -10.83 -27.84
CA ALA A 157 -4.66 -11.36 -26.63
C ALA A 157 -3.30 -10.71 -26.35
N ALA A 158 -2.46 -10.53 -27.38
CA ALA A 158 -1.17 -9.85 -27.25
C ALA A 158 -1.31 -8.37 -26.84
N ALA A 159 -2.26 -7.65 -27.44
CA ALA A 159 -2.49 -6.24 -27.13
C ALA A 159 -3.08 -6.03 -25.72
N ILE A 160 -4.04 -6.87 -25.31
CA ILE A 160 -4.60 -6.86 -23.95
C ILE A 160 -3.54 -7.25 -22.92
N ALA A 161 -2.69 -8.25 -23.21
CA ALA A 161 -1.56 -8.58 -22.35
C ALA A 161 -0.63 -7.37 -22.15
N GLN A 162 -0.25 -6.67 -23.23
CA GLN A 162 0.59 -5.48 -23.14
C GLN A 162 0.00 -4.41 -22.22
N SER A 163 -1.30 -4.12 -22.34
CA SER A 163 -1.98 -3.11 -21.51
C SER A 163 -2.12 -3.53 -20.06
N LEU A 164 -2.44 -4.81 -19.81
CA LEU A 164 -2.49 -5.36 -18.46
C LEU A 164 -1.13 -5.39 -17.76
N ALA A 165 -0.03 -5.64 -18.49
CA ALA A 165 1.33 -5.52 -17.94
C ALA A 165 1.72 -4.08 -17.59
N ASN A 166 1.12 -3.09 -18.25
CA ASN A 166 1.30 -1.67 -17.95
C ASN A 166 0.25 -1.11 -16.97
N ALA A 167 -0.71 -1.94 -16.53
CA ALA A 167 -1.76 -1.51 -15.62
C ALA A 167 -1.17 -1.06 -14.28
N THR A 168 -1.79 -0.05 -13.68
CA THR A 168 -1.37 0.53 -12.40
C THR A 168 -2.53 0.45 -11.41
N ILE A 169 -2.31 -0.27 -10.32
CA ILE A 169 -3.31 -0.57 -9.29
C ILE A 169 -2.76 -0.01 -7.98
N ILE A 170 -3.34 1.10 -7.52
CA ILE A 170 -2.86 1.83 -6.35
C ILE A 170 -3.98 1.93 -5.33
N ALA A 171 -3.77 1.31 -4.17
CA ALA A 171 -4.59 1.53 -2.99
C ALA A 171 -3.80 2.39 -1.99
N THR A 172 -4.30 3.59 -1.69
CA THR A 172 -3.76 4.43 -0.62
C THR A 172 -4.81 4.61 0.47
N GLY A 173 -4.56 4.12 1.68
CA GLY A 173 -5.50 4.29 2.79
C GLY A 173 -5.68 5.77 3.10
N LEU A 174 -4.75 6.35 3.86
CA LEU A 174 -4.65 7.77 4.15
C LEU A 174 -3.54 8.38 3.30
N ASN A 175 -3.90 9.17 2.28
CA ASN A 175 -2.98 10.02 1.55
C ASN A 175 -2.94 11.39 2.23
N ASN A 176 -1.87 11.67 2.98
CA ASN A 176 -1.55 12.95 3.62
C ASN A 176 -0.36 13.63 2.90
N SER A 177 -0.13 13.33 1.63
CA SER A 177 1.04 13.80 0.87
C SER A 177 1.05 15.32 0.73
N GLY A 178 1.98 15.98 1.40
CA GLY A 178 2.03 17.45 1.55
C GLY A 178 0.87 18.06 2.37
N GLY A 179 0.06 17.23 3.04
CA GLY A 179 -1.02 17.63 3.92
C GLY A 179 -0.59 17.72 5.38
N GLU A 180 -1.52 18.18 6.22
CA GLU A 180 -1.33 18.22 7.67
C GLU A 180 -2.49 17.50 8.38
N LEU A 181 -2.19 16.68 9.38
CA LEU A 181 -3.16 15.97 10.23
C LEU A 181 -2.79 16.18 11.70
N PHE A 182 -3.72 16.75 12.47
CA PHE A 182 -3.58 16.96 13.91
C PHE A 182 -4.73 16.30 14.68
N THR A 183 -4.44 15.63 15.80
CA THR A 183 -5.49 15.15 16.74
C THR A 183 -5.49 15.89 18.09
N ALA A 184 -4.31 16.38 18.46
CA ALA A 184 -3.99 17.42 19.44
C ALA A 184 -4.06 17.08 20.93
N LYS A 185 -5.18 16.59 21.49
CA LYS A 185 -5.27 16.25 22.93
C LYS A 185 -6.35 15.23 23.26
N GLY A 186 -5.93 14.05 23.70
CA GLY A 186 -6.74 13.01 24.33
C GLY A 186 -6.14 11.65 24.07
N LYS A 187 -6.92 10.56 24.10
CA LYS A 187 -6.43 9.28 23.58
C LYS A 187 -6.84 9.16 22.12
N ASP A 188 -5.97 9.59 21.23
CA ASP A 188 -6.23 9.64 19.80
C ASP A 188 -5.67 8.39 19.12
N THR A 189 -6.11 8.12 17.90
CA THR A 189 -5.60 7.00 17.12
C THR A 189 -5.74 7.34 15.64
N ILE A 190 -4.93 6.76 14.77
CA ILE A 190 -4.98 6.83 13.31
C ILE A 190 -4.86 5.41 12.78
N THR A 191 -5.84 4.94 12.01
CA THR A 191 -5.84 3.65 11.33
C THR A 191 -5.87 3.83 9.83
N ALA A 192 -5.05 3.08 9.11
CA ALA A 192 -5.21 3.00 7.67
C ALA A 192 -4.98 1.59 7.17
N THR A 193 -5.77 1.21 6.17
CA THR A 193 -5.64 -0.09 5.51
C THR A 193 -5.68 0.12 4.01
N ALA A 194 -4.62 -0.33 3.34
CA ALA A 194 -4.57 -0.43 1.89
C ALA A 194 -4.51 -1.90 1.49
N THR A 195 -5.34 -2.27 0.54
CA THR A 195 -5.25 -3.57 -0.14
C THR A 195 -5.31 -3.33 -1.63
N SER A 196 -4.19 -3.58 -2.30
CA SER A 196 -4.12 -3.61 -3.75
C SER A 196 -3.98 -5.08 -4.18
N ASP A 197 -4.67 -5.46 -5.24
CA ASP A 197 -4.68 -6.84 -5.73
C ASP A 197 -4.73 -6.87 -7.26
N SER A 198 -3.57 -7.11 -7.86
CA SER A 198 -3.43 -7.58 -9.24
C SER A 198 -3.74 -9.08 -9.34
N ALA A 199 -4.97 -9.45 -8.96
CA ALA A 199 -5.50 -10.79 -8.75
C ALA A 199 -4.66 -11.91 -9.40
N THR A 200 -3.84 -12.62 -8.61
CA THR A 200 -3.01 -13.70 -9.16
C THR A 200 -3.88 -14.83 -9.71
N PHE A 201 -3.93 -14.96 -11.04
CA PHE A 201 -4.89 -15.79 -11.81
C PHE A 201 -4.84 -17.31 -11.57
N ALA A 202 -4.05 -17.78 -10.62
CA ALA A 202 -3.82 -19.18 -10.31
C ALA A 202 -5.12 -19.97 -10.05
N GLU A 203 -6.09 -19.38 -9.34
CA GLU A 203 -7.33 -20.09 -8.98
C GLU A 203 -8.37 -20.12 -10.10
N ALA A 204 -8.48 -19.06 -10.92
CA ALA A 204 -9.45 -18.97 -12.00
C ALA A 204 -9.13 -19.88 -13.21
N SER A 205 -7.88 -20.36 -13.29
CA SER A 205 -7.33 -21.06 -14.46
C SER A 205 -7.80 -22.52 -14.61
N THR A 206 -7.84 -23.30 -13.54
CA THR A 206 -7.84 -24.78 -13.62
C THR A 206 -8.99 -25.41 -14.45
N SER A 207 -10.20 -24.88 -14.35
CA SER A 207 -11.35 -25.42 -15.10
C SER A 207 -11.45 -24.90 -16.54
N ALA A 208 -11.16 -23.62 -16.78
CA ALA A 208 -11.27 -23.02 -18.11
C ALA A 208 -10.14 -23.46 -19.05
N PHE A 209 -8.91 -23.58 -18.54
CA PHE A 209 -7.77 -24.01 -19.35
C PHE A 209 -7.88 -25.48 -19.77
N SER A 210 -8.38 -26.36 -18.89
CA SER A 210 -8.45 -27.81 -19.16
C SER A 210 -9.37 -28.21 -20.34
N ALA A 211 -10.28 -27.32 -20.76
CA ALA A 211 -11.15 -27.51 -21.92
C ALA A 211 -10.69 -26.78 -23.19
N ALA A 212 -9.66 -25.93 -23.09
CA ALA A 212 -9.14 -25.12 -24.19
C ALA A 212 -8.12 -25.88 -25.06
N THR A 213 -7.90 -25.42 -26.29
CA THR A 213 -6.79 -25.92 -27.15
C THR A 213 -5.43 -25.53 -26.54
N PRO A 214 -4.34 -26.26 -26.83
CA PRO A 214 -3.00 -25.89 -26.35
C PRO A 214 -2.59 -24.46 -26.73
N GLU A 215 -3.01 -23.98 -27.90
CA GLU A 215 -2.76 -22.63 -28.39
C GLU A 215 -3.54 -21.58 -27.59
N ASN A 216 -4.83 -21.81 -27.33
CA ASN A 216 -5.64 -20.93 -26.47
C ASN A 216 -5.12 -20.92 -25.03
N GLN A 217 -4.66 -22.06 -24.51
CA GLN A 217 -4.02 -22.14 -23.19
C GLN A 217 -2.76 -21.26 -23.14
N ALA A 218 -1.95 -21.25 -24.19
CA ALA A 218 -0.75 -20.40 -24.27
C ALA A 218 -1.11 -18.90 -24.32
N LEU A 219 -2.11 -18.49 -25.10
CA LEU A 219 -2.58 -17.10 -25.13
C LEU A 219 -3.19 -16.66 -23.79
N ALA A 220 -4.04 -17.51 -23.19
CA ALA A 220 -4.66 -17.25 -21.90
C ALA A 220 -3.63 -17.18 -20.77
N LEU A 221 -2.57 -18.01 -20.82
CA LEU A 221 -1.44 -17.93 -19.90
C LEU A 221 -0.64 -16.64 -20.09
N ALA A 222 -0.34 -16.25 -21.34
CA ALA A 222 0.41 -15.01 -21.62
C ALA A 222 -0.32 -13.76 -21.09
N VAL A 223 -1.65 -13.71 -21.20
CA VAL A 223 -2.47 -12.65 -20.59
C VAL A 223 -2.42 -12.69 -19.07
N ALA A 224 -2.53 -13.88 -18.46
CA ALA A 224 -2.45 -14.04 -17.00
C ALA A 224 -1.08 -13.64 -16.42
N GLU A 225 0.01 -14.06 -17.08
CA GLU A 225 1.39 -13.65 -16.75
C GLU A 225 1.63 -12.15 -16.95
N ALA A 226 0.89 -11.52 -17.85
CA ALA A 226 0.99 -10.09 -18.07
C ALA A 226 0.32 -9.29 -16.94
N VAL A 227 -0.85 -9.69 -16.45
CA VAL A 227 -1.45 -9.01 -15.27
C VAL A 227 -0.59 -9.19 -14.02
N ALA A 228 0.07 -10.34 -13.86
CA ALA A 228 1.03 -10.57 -12.79
C ALA A 228 2.28 -9.67 -12.85
N LYS A 229 2.46 -8.86 -13.91
CA LYS A 229 3.49 -7.82 -14.04
C LYS A 229 2.93 -6.39 -13.88
N SER A 230 1.62 -6.24 -13.70
CA SER A 230 1.01 -4.93 -13.43
C SER A 230 1.57 -4.32 -12.15
N GLN A 231 1.69 -2.99 -12.12
CA GLN A 231 2.22 -2.27 -10.98
C GLN A 231 1.18 -2.23 -9.86
N ASP A 232 1.38 -3.06 -8.84
CA ASP A 232 0.45 -3.25 -7.73
C ASP A 232 1.03 -2.65 -6.44
N LYS A 233 0.56 -1.45 -6.05
CA LYS A 233 1.08 -0.70 -4.90
C LYS A 233 0.00 -0.46 -3.84
N ALA A 234 0.20 -1.02 -2.65
CA ALA A 234 -0.55 -0.69 -1.45
C ALA A 234 0.25 0.27 -0.56
N ILE A 235 -0.34 1.40 -0.17
CA ILE A 235 0.23 2.35 0.80
C ILE A 235 -0.80 2.59 1.91
N ALA A 236 -0.58 2.14 3.14
CA ALA A 236 -1.62 2.37 4.17
C ALA A 236 -1.68 3.86 4.53
N ILE A 237 -0.54 4.49 4.87
CA ILE A 237 -0.41 5.93 5.09
C ILE A 237 0.69 6.48 4.16
N ASP A 238 0.35 7.39 3.24
CA ASP A 238 1.33 8.22 2.54
C ASP A 238 1.43 9.57 3.26
N ASN A 239 2.49 9.79 4.03
CA ASN A 239 2.81 11.05 4.67
C ASN A 239 3.97 11.78 3.97
N SER A 240 4.22 11.50 2.69
CA SER A 240 5.34 12.10 1.95
C SER A 240 5.26 13.63 1.95
N LYS A 241 6.25 14.30 2.53
CA LYS A 241 6.28 15.77 2.75
C LYS A 241 5.11 16.31 3.61
N GLY A 242 4.35 15.43 4.25
CA GLY A 242 3.23 15.76 5.13
C GLY A 242 3.65 15.83 6.60
N ILE A 243 2.71 16.26 7.43
CA ILE A 243 2.84 16.29 8.89
C ILE A 243 1.68 15.50 9.51
N ILE A 244 2.01 14.59 10.41
CA ILE A 244 1.09 13.95 11.35
C ILE A 244 1.56 14.31 12.77
N ASP A 245 0.68 14.86 13.59
CA ASP A 245 0.96 15.30 14.97
C ASP A 245 -0.22 14.90 15.88
N THR A 246 -0.03 13.90 16.76
CA THR A 246 -1.12 13.44 17.65
C THR A 246 -1.22 14.25 18.95
N GLY A 247 -0.11 14.73 19.49
CA GLY A 247 -0.05 15.88 20.42
C GLY A 247 0.20 15.53 21.89
N GLU A 248 -0.85 15.47 22.72
CA GLU A 248 -0.75 15.00 24.11
C GLU A 248 -1.79 13.90 24.35
N GLY A 249 -1.34 12.69 24.65
CA GLY A 249 -2.23 11.54 24.69
C GLY A 249 -1.65 10.23 25.20
N ALA A 250 -2.13 9.15 24.59
CA ALA A 250 -1.59 7.80 24.69
C ALA A 250 -1.96 7.12 23.38
N ASP A 251 -1.39 7.69 22.33
CA ASP A 251 -1.96 7.69 21.00
C ASP A 251 -1.57 6.45 20.22
N THR A 252 -2.22 6.18 19.11
CA THR A 252 -1.93 4.98 18.33
C THR A 252 -1.98 5.26 16.83
N ILE A 253 -0.92 4.96 16.09
CA ILE A 253 -0.93 4.94 14.62
C ILE A 253 -0.83 3.47 14.20
N ARG A 254 -1.86 2.91 13.56
CA ARG A 254 -1.85 1.55 13.00
C ARG A 254 -2.01 1.60 11.49
N ALA A 255 -1.02 1.08 10.80
CA ALA A 255 -0.96 1.05 9.34
C ALA A 255 -0.82 -0.40 8.86
N THR A 256 -1.68 -0.81 7.92
CA THR A 256 -1.63 -2.15 7.33
C THR A 256 -1.71 -2.07 5.80
N ALA A 257 -0.68 -2.55 5.12
CA ALA A 257 -0.60 -2.56 3.65
C ALA A 257 -0.43 -3.99 3.12
N ASN A 258 -1.33 -4.41 2.24
CA ASN A 258 -1.25 -5.69 1.53
C ASN A 258 -1.27 -5.41 0.03
N GLY A 259 -0.19 -5.73 -0.68
CA GLY A 259 -0.09 -5.61 -2.13
C GLY A 259 0.80 -6.73 -2.68
N ALA A 260 0.54 -7.24 -3.87
CA ALA A 260 1.29 -8.37 -4.41
C ALA A 260 2.74 -7.97 -4.75
N ASP A 261 2.93 -6.86 -5.47
CA ASP A 261 4.23 -6.34 -5.85
C ASP A 261 4.85 -5.48 -4.75
N LYS A 262 4.25 -4.31 -4.45
CA LYS A 262 4.80 -3.35 -3.47
C LYS A 262 3.81 -3.01 -2.36
N ALA A 263 4.24 -3.11 -1.10
CA ALA A 263 3.43 -2.77 0.06
C ALA A 263 4.20 -1.88 1.05
N ILE A 264 3.66 -0.70 1.38
CA ILE A 264 4.25 0.20 2.37
C ILE A 264 3.20 0.55 3.41
N ALA A 265 3.39 0.18 4.68
CA ALA A 265 2.42 0.56 5.70
C ALA A 265 2.48 2.08 5.96
N ILE A 266 3.67 2.65 6.17
CA ILE A 266 3.85 4.11 6.31
C ILE A 266 4.94 4.61 5.34
N GLU A 267 4.55 5.32 4.28
CA GLU A 267 5.45 6.02 3.35
C GLU A 267 5.63 7.47 3.84
N ASN A 268 6.70 7.74 4.58
CA ASN A 268 6.95 9.02 5.25
C ASN A 268 8.03 9.85 4.53
N THR A 269 8.14 9.74 3.21
CA THR A 269 9.28 10.28 2.44
C THR A 269 9.38 11.81 2.52
N ASN A 270 10.37 12.32 3.26
CA ASN A 270 10.51 13.74 3.68
C ASN A 270 9.33 14.28 4.52
N GLY A 271 8.52 13.41 5.11
CA GLY A 271 7.47 13.76 6.05
C GLY A 271 7.93 13.66 7.51
N THR A 272 7.06 14.13 8.40
CA THR A 272 7.27 14.09 9.85
C THR A 272 6.04 13.47 10.53
N ILE A 273 6.30 12.57 11.47
CA ILE A 273 5.30 12.00 12.38
C ILE A 273 5.75 12.34 13.81
N GLN A 274 4.87 12.98 14.56
CA GLN A 274 5.04 13.36 15.97
C GLN A 274 3.90 12.76 16.79
N THR A 275 4.19 12.12 17.91
CA THR A 275 3.13 11.64 18.84
C THR A 275 3.05 12.50 20.11
N GLY A 276 4.19 12.96 20.61
CA GLY A 276 4.34 14.15 21.46
C GLY A 276 4.52 13.84 22.95
N LYS A 277 3.45 13.56 23.68
CA LYS A 277 3.51 13.24 25.12
C LYS A 277 2.50 12.19 25.51
N GLY A 278 2.95 11.05 25.99
CA GLY A 278 2.04 9.97 26.32
C GLY A 278 2.70 8.63 26.52
N SER A 279 1.95 7.55 26.35
CA SER A 279 2.55 6.26 26.03
C SER A 279 1.99 5.86 24.70
N ASP A 280 2.69 6.27 23.65
CA ASP A 280 2.20 6.25 22.29
C ASP A 280 2.61 4.95 21.58
N THR A 281 1.94 4.62 20.47
CA THR A 281 2.21 3.39 19.74
C THR A 281 2.09 3.58 18.24
N ILE A 282 3.14 3.29 17.49
CA ILE A 282 3.14 3.18 16.03
C ILE A 282 3.30 1.70 15.68
N GLN A 283 2.35 1.14 14.93
CA GLN A 283 2.35 -0.24 14.44
C GLN A 283 2.20 -0.22 12.91
N ALA A 284 3.18 -0.75 12.18
CA ALA A 284 3.27 -0.62 10.72
C ALA A 284 3.57 -1.98 10.05
N ASP A 285 2.51 -2.65 9.61
CA ASP A 285 2.55 -4.02 9.07
C ASP A 285 2.34 -4.03 7.55
N ALA A 286 3.35 -4.45 6.79
CA ALA A 286 3.27 -4.56 5.33
C ALA A 286 3.57 -5.99 4.83
N THR A 287 2.77 -6.46 3.87
CA THR A 287 2.93 -7.76 3.19
C THR A 287 2.93 -7.57 1.67
N GLY A 288 3.98 -8.04 1.00
CA GLY A 288 4.18 -7.98 -0.46
C GLY A 288 5.58 -8.47 -0.86
N LEU A 289 5.91 -8.49 -2.15
CA LEU A 289 7.26 -8.86 -2.62
C LEU A 289 8.31 -7.82 -2.22
N GLU A 290 8.02 -6.54 -2.41
CA GLU A 290 8.79 -5.40 -1.89
C GLU A 290 7.97 -4.72 -0.78
N SER A 291 8.13 -5.18 0.46
CA SER A 291 7.34 -4.73 1.61
C SER A 291 8.13 -3.97 2.68
N TYR A 292 7.61 -2.81 3.10
CA TYR A 292 8.15 -1.98 4.16
C TYR A 292 7.10 -1.60 5.21
N GLY A 293 7.41 -1.81 6.49
CA GLY A 293 6.59 -1.27 7.58
C GLY A 293 6.64 0.26 7.55
N ILE A 294 7.83 0.84 7.71
CA ILE A 294 8.02 2.30 7.66
C ILE A 294 9.11 2.63 6.64
N PHE A 295 8.85 3.59 5.75
CA PHE A 295 9.77 4.02 4.69
C PHE A 295 10.05 5.52 4.73
N GLY A 296 11.33 5.87 4.97
CA GLY A 296 11.87 7.23 4.97
C GLY A 296 11.38 8.14 6.12
N GLY A 297 11.84 9.40 6.07
CA GLY A 297 11.33 10.49 6.91
C GLY A 297 11.86 10.52 8.35
N THR A 298 11.11 11.24 9.18
CA THR A 298 11.39 11.44 10.61
C THR A 298 10.18 11.03 11.46
N ILE A 299 10.44 10.32 12.56
CA ILE A 299 9.50 9.95 13.61
C ILE A 299 10.06 10.44 14.94
N GLU A 300 9.23 11.16 15.71
CA GLU A 300 9.55 11.70 17.04
C GLU A 300 8.42 11.31 18.00
N THR A 301 8.65 10.41 18.97
CA THR A 301 7.56 9.98 19.87
C THR A 301 7.44 10.89 21.11
N GLY A 302 8.53 11.18 21.83
CA GLY A 302 8.60 12.36 22.71
C GLY A 302 8.79 12.05 24.20
N ASP A 303 7.93 12.58 25.08
CA ASP A 303 7.98 12.24 26.51
C ASP A 303 7.02 11.06 26.78
N GLY A 304 7.54 9.87 27.13
CA GLY A 304 6.63 8.75 27.24
C GLY A 304 7.12 7.38 27.74
N ALA A 305 6.51 6.35 27.16
CA ALA A 305 6.90 4.95 27.27
C ALA A 305 6.41 4.33 25.96
N ASP A 306 7.10 4.70 24.89
CA ASP A 306 6.57 4.70 23.54
C ASP A 306 6.95 3.44 22.77
N LYS A 307 6.15 3.11 21.76
CA LYS A 307 6.30 1.88 21.00
C LYS A 307 6.34 2.15 19.51
N VAL A 308 7.35 1.66 18.81
CA VAL A 308 7.40 1.64 17.33
C VAL A 308 7.66 0.21 16.85
N GLU A 309 6.65 -0.42 16.28
CA GLU A 309 6.72 -1.77 15.70
C GLU A 309 6.54 -1.69 14.18
N ALA A 310 7.48 -2.23 13.41
CA ALA A 310 7.42 -2.25 11.95
C ALA A 310 7.86 -3.61 11.40
N SER A 311 7.17 -4.12 10.37
CA SER A 311 7.58 -5.36 9.71
C SER A 311 8.99 -5.26 9.08
N SER A 312 9.38 -4.06 8.65
CA SER A 312 10.76 -3.67 8.32
C SER A 312 10.89 -2.14 8.22
N PHE A 313 12.12 -1.63 8.22
CA PHE A 313 12.43 -0.22 7.96
C PHE A 313 13.12 -0.02 6.60
N GLY A 314 12.74 1.02 5.86
CA GLY A 314 13.29 1.32 4.53
C GLY A 314 13.57 2.80 4.32
N GLY A 315 14.34 3.12 3.27
CA GLY A 315 14.52 4.51 2.82
C GLY A 315 15.25 5.46 3.77
N GLY A 316 15.90 4.96 4.83
CA GLY A 316 16.63 5.79 5.79
C GLY A 316 15.70 6.51 6.77
N VAL A 317 14.82 5.75 7.46
CA VAL A 317 13.97 6.30 8.53
C VAL A 317 14.84 6.84 9.66
N ASN A 318 14.50 8.01 10.19
CA ASN A 318 15.13 8.55 11.40
C ASN A 318 14.09 8.52 12.53
N ILE A 319 14.38 7.76 13.59
CA ILE A 319 13.47 7.55 14.72
C ILE A 319 14.14 8.09 15.98
N ASN A 320 13.45 8.96 16.70
CA ASN A 320 13.87 9.50 17.99
C ASN A 320 12.76 9.23 19.02
N MET A 321 13.03 8.32 19.97
CA MET A 321 12.04 7.90 20.96
C MET A 321 11.84 8.97 22.06
N GLY A 322 12.93 9.58 22.54
CA GLY A 322 12.86 10.79 23.36
C GLY A 322 13.21 10.54 24.82
N ASP A 323 12.27 10.73 25.75
CA ASP A 323 12.47 10.58 27.19
C ASP A 323 11.45 9.59 27.77
N GLY A 324 11.89 8.40 28.17
CA GLY A 324 10.94 7.38 28.62
C GLY A 324 11.50 6.01 28.99
N LYS A 325 10.84 4.99 28.43
CA LYS A 325 11.14 3.56 28.55
C LYS A 325 10.60 2.90 27.30
N ASP A 326 11.34 3.08 26.23
CA ASP A 326 10.79 3.01 24.90
C ASP A 326 11.15 1.68 24.23
N PHE A 327 10.34 1.27 23.27
CA PHE A 327 10.47 -0.01 22.60
C PHE A 327 10.38 0.15 21.08
N VAL A 328 11.41 -0.32 20.38
CA VAL A 328 11.44 -0.37 18.92
C VAL A 328 11.56 -1.83 18.47
N GLU A 329 10.68 -2.27 17.57
CA GLU A 329 10.80 -3.56 16.89
C GLU A 329 10.84 -3.42 15.37
N GLY A 330 11.82 -4.10 14.77
CA GLY A 330 12.01 -4.18 13.32
C GLY A 330 13.49 -4.14 12.94
N PHE A 331 13.79 -4.40 11.67
CA PHE A 331 15.14 -4.22 11.11
C PHE A 331 15.04 -3.59 9.72
N GLY A 332 16.09 -2.87 9.31
CA GLY A 332 16.21 -2.31 7.97
C GLY A 332 17.06 -1.05 7.91
N ASN A 333 16.90 -0.26 6.85
CA ASN A 333 17.68 0.97 6.66
C ASN A 333 17.08 2.11 7.50
N ALA A 334 17.61 2.28 8.71
CA ALA A 334 17.16 3.25 9.70
C ALA A 334 18.29 3.75 10.62
N THR A 335 18.11 4.95 11.15
CA THR A 335 18.83 5.48 12.32
C THR A 335 17.84 5.62 13.48
N VAL A 336 18.13 4.97 14.60
CA VAL A 336 17.21 4.88 15.76
C VAL A 336 17.92 5.37 17.03
N ASN A 337 17.30 6.31 17.74
CA ASN A 337 17.79 6.82 19.02
C ASN A 337 16.76 6.55 20.13
N GLY A 338 17.12 5.74 21.13
CA GLY A 338 16.28 5.53 22.32
C GLY A 338 16.14 6.80 23.17
N GLY A 339 17.20 7.63 23.22
CA GLY A 339 17.17 8.94 23.86
C GLY A 339 17.56 8.88 25.34
N LYS A 340 16.63 9.14 26.26
CA LYS A 340 16.83 9.06 27.71
C LYS A 340 15.84 8.09 28.35
N GLY A 341 16.28 6.87 28.63
CA GLY A 341 15.39 5.94 29.30
C GLY A 341 16.04 4.69 29.87
N PHE A 342 15.25 3.62 29.82
CA PHE A 342 15.77 2.26 29.70
C PHE A 342 15.08 1.69 28.48
N ASP A 343 15.79 1.71 27.36
CA ASP A 343 15.20 1.60 26.04
C ASP A 343 15.59 0.27 25.39
N ILE A 344 14.65 -0.32 24.68
CA ILE A 344 14.72 -1.71 24.20
C ILE A 344 14.60 -1.74 22.68
N LEU A 345 15.60 -2.34 22.03
CA LEU A 345 15.53 -2.68 20.60
C LEU A 345 15.25 -4.17 20.43
N SER A 346 14.21 -4.52 19.67
CA SER A 346 13.94 -5.87 19.20
C SER A 346 14.23 -5.98 17.71
N LEU A 347 15.13 -6.89 17.34
CA LEU A 347 15.42 -7.22 15.94
C LEU A 347 14.49 -8.33 15.42
N GLY A 348 13.35 -8.54 16.08
CA GLY A 348 12.33 -9.53 15.74
C GLY A 348 12.91 -10.94 15.69
N PHE A 349 12.57 -11.68 14.64
CA PHE A 349 12.94 -13.09 14.47
C PHE A 349 14.44 -13.31 14.14
N LEU A 350 15.21 -12.24 13.98
CA LEU A 350 16.62 -12.29 13.58
C LEU A 350 17.52 -12.64 14.76
N LYS A 351 18.50 -13.52 14.53
CA LYS A 351 19.49 -13.96 15.51
C LYS A 351 20.70 -13.04 15.48
N ILE A 352 21.47 -13.03 16.57
CA ILE A 352 22.73 -12.28 16.63
C ILE A 352 23.71 -12.70 15.50
N ASP A 353 23.77 -14.00 15.19
CA ASP A 353 24.59 -14.56 14.11
C ASP A 353 24.15 -14.16 12.68
N ASP A 354 22.98 -13.53 12.52
CA ASP A 354 22.49 -13.05 11.21
C ASP A 354 23.09 -11.68 10.84
N PHE A 355 23.90 -11.06 11.71
CA PHE A 355 24.44 -9.71 11.56
C PHE A 355 25.97 -9.64 11.60
N ASN A 356 26.53 -8.72 10.83
CA ASN A 356 27.83 -8.12 11.10
C ASN A 356 27.61 -6.91 12.03
N ILE A 357 28.07 -7.00 13.28
CA ILE A 357 27.84 -5.99 14.31
C ILE A 357 29.11 -5.16 14.51
N SER A 358 28.97 -3.84 14.56
CA SER A 358 30.07 -2.95 14.93
C SER A 358 29.65 -1.93 15.98
N LEU A 359 30.54 -1.72 16.95
CA LEU A 359 30.34 -0.83 18.09
C LEU A 359 30.92 0.55 17.78
N GLY A 360 30.15 1.59 18.08
CA GLY A 360 30.57 2.98 17.95
C GLY A 360 31.18 3.54 19.22
N ALA A 361 30.92 4.80 19.53
CA ALA A 361 31.43 5.41 20.75
C ALA A 361 30.72 4.85 22.00
N SER A 362 31.48 4.61 23.07
CA SER A 362 30.95 3.99 24.30
C SER A 362 30.12 4.93 25.19
N ASN A 363 29.95 6.20 24.81
CA ASN A 363 29.26 7.22 25.61
C ASN A 363 27.81 7.49 25.16
N ASN A 364 27.30 6.74 24.18
CA ASN A 364 25.95 6.82 23.62
C ASN A 364 25.43 5.44 23.16
N ASN A 365 25.96 4.35 23.72
CA ASN A 365 25.63 2.95 23.40
C ASN A 365 25.45 2.69 21.89
N GLU A 366 26.38 3.21 21.07
CA GLU A 366 26.23 3.18 19.62
C GLU A 366 26.49 1.78 19.07
N VAL A 367 25.51 1.20 18.37
CA VAL A 367 25.62 -0.11 17.72
C VAL A 367 25.10 -0.03 16.28
N ASN A 368 25.89 -0.54 15.34
CA ASN A 368 25.49 -0.70 13.95
C ASN A 368 25.30 -2.18 13.64
N PHE A 369 24.13 -2.53 13.10
CA PHE A 369 23.76 -3.86 12.65
C PHE A 369 23.75 -3.87 11.11
N GLU A 370 24.72 -4.55 10.49
CA GLU A 370 24.76 -4.77 9.05
C GLU A 370 24.28 -6.18 8.70
N ARG A 371 23.39 -6.29 7.73
CA ARG A 371 23.01 -7.55 7.10
C ARG A 371 22.67 -7.33 5.64
N ASP A 372 23.19 -8.18 4.74
CA ASP A 372 22.89 -8.15 3.30
C ASP A 372 23.13 -6.76 2.64
N GLY A 373 24.06 -5.97 3.19
CA GLY A 373 24.36 -4.58 2.77
C GLY A 373 23.37 -3.52 3.28
N ILE A 374 22.37 -3.91 4.07
CA ILE A 374 21.46 -3.03 4.79
C ILE A 374 22.05 -2.76 6.18
N ILE A 375 22.08 -1.49 6.59
CA ILE A 375 22.62 -1.05 7.88
C ILE A 375 21.50 -0.39 8.70
N MET A 376 21.34 -0.83 9.94
CA MET A 376 20.63 -0.10 10.99
C MET A 376 21.67 0.50 11.95
N SER A 377 21.60 1.81 12.18
CA SER A 377 22.42 2.52 13.17
C SER A 377 21.59 2.85 14.40
N THR A 378 22.09 2.54 15.58
CA THR A 378 21.34 2.67 16.84
C THR A 378 22.15 3.37 17.91
N GLN A 379 21.51 4.18 18.76
CA GLN A 379 22.14 4.89 19.88
C GLN A 379 21.21 4.92 21.09
N ASN A 380 21.79 4.98 22.29
CA ASN A 380 21.12 5.07 23.58
C ASN A 380 20.04 3.99 23.76
N PHE A 381 20.44 2.72 23.58
CA PHE A 381 19.66 1.55 23.96
C PHE A 381 20.40 0.80 25.07
N GLU A 382 19.67 0.36 26.09
CA GLU A 382 20.22 -0.42 27.20
C GLU A 382 20.08 -1.93 26.95
N GLN A 383 19.10 -2.34 26.14
CA GLN A 383 18.77 -3.75 25.91
C GLN A 383 18.51 -4.06 24.43
N PHE A 384 19.06 -5.19 23.97
CA PHE A 384 18.94 -5.71 22.61
C PHE A 384 18.35 -7.13 22.65
N ASN A 385 17.22 -7.32 21.96
CA ASN A 385 16.49 -8.58 21.87
C ASN A 385 16.63 -9.19 20.47
N PHE A 386 16.93 -10.48 20.42
CA PHE A 386 17.10 -11.27 19.20
C PHE A 386 16.21 -12.52 19.23
N GLY A 387 15.83 -12.99 18.04
CA GLY A 387 15.08 -14.24 17.84
C GLY A 387 13.75 -14.27 18.57
N ASN A 388 12.96 -13.20 18.51
CA ASN A 388 11.73 -12.97 19.27
C ASN A 388 11.92 -13.04 20.80
N GLY A 389 13.00 -12.42 21.30
CA GLY A 389 13.33 -12.37 22.73
C GLY A 389 13.87 -13.67 23.32
N ASN A 390 14.22 -14.66 22.49
CA ASN A 390 14.90 -15.88 22.95
C ASN A 390 16.34 -15.63 23.40
N THR A 391 16.98 -14.58 22.87
CA THR A 391 18.28 -14.09 23.34
C THR A 391 18.15 -12.60 23.66
N ILE A 392 18.60 -12.21 24.84
CA ILE A 392 18.53 -10.84 25.35
C ILE A 392 19.92 -10.47 25.85
N PHE A 393 20.41 -9.30 25.47
CA PHE A 393 21.66 -8.73 25.96
C PHE A 393 21.42 -7.31 26.49
N THR A 394 22.02 -6.96 27.62
CA THR A 394 22.34 -5.56 27.91
C THR A 394 23.44 -5.07 26.97
N TYR A 395 23.62 -3.75 26.82
CA TYR A 395 24.73 -3.20 26.02
C TYR A 395 26.10 -3.78 26.42
N ASP A 396 26.41 -3.84 27.72
CA ASP A 396 27.70 -4.41 28.21
C ASP A 396 27.87 -5.89 27.86
N GLU A 397 26.79 -6.69 27.89
CA GLU A 397 26.83 -8.11 27.52
C GLU A 397 26.95 -8.30 25.99
N LEU A 398 26.34 -7.41 25.19
CA LEU A 398 26.53 -7.37 23.75
C LEU A 398 27.99 -7.06 23.42
N VAL A 399 28.57 -6.03 24.03
CA VAL A 399 29.99 -5.64 23.89
C VAL A 399 30.96 -6.76 24.31
N ALA A 400 30.57 -7.62 25.24
CA ALA A 400 31.36 -8.79 25.63
C ALA A 400 31.21 -10.00 24.69
N THR A 401 30.25 -9.95 23.76
CA THR A 401 29.88 -11.05 22.84
C THR A 401 30.45 -10.86 21.43
N VAL A 402 30.59 -9.61 20.95
CA VAL A 402 31.17 -9.25 19.64
C VAL A 402 32.65 -8.89 19.70
#